data_AF-A0A193CI54-F1
#
_entry.id   AF-A0A193CI54-F1
#
_cell.length_a   1.000
_cell.length_b   1.000
_cell.length_c   1.000
_cell.angle_alpha   90.00
_cell.angle_beta   90.00
_cell.angle_gamma   90.00
#
_symmetry.space_group_name_H-M   'P 1'
#
loop_
_entity.id
_entity.type
_entity.pdbx_description
1 polymer ?
#
loop_
_entity_poly.entity_id
_entity_poly.type
_entity_poly.pdbx_seq_one_letter_code
_entity_poly.pdbx_strand_id
1 'polypeptide(L)'
;IFRFVQAGSEVSALLGRMPSAVGYQPTLSTEMGTLQERITSTKKGSITSIQAVYVPADDLTDPAPATTFAHLDATTVLSRGLAAKGIYPAVDPLDSTSTMLQPEIVGQKHYETAQRVKQTLQRYKELQDIIAILGLDELSEE
;
A
#
# COMPACT_ATOMS: atom_id res chain seq x y z
N ILE A 1 11.72 2.97 2.77
CA ILE A 1 11.61 4.37 2.28
C ILE A 1 11.24 5.37 3.39
N PHE A 2 10.39 5.03 4.36
CA PHE A 2 10.01 5.97 5.45
C PHE A 2 11.20 6.56 6.22
N ARG A 3 12.22 5.76 6.56
CA ARG A 3 13.43 6.26 7.24
C ARG A 3 14.22 7.32 6.45
N PHE A 4 14.13 7.29 5.12
CA PHE A 4 14.71 8.33 4.26
C PHE A 4 13.98 9.67 4.46
N VAL A 5 12.64 9.64 4.51
CA VAL A 5 11.83 10.82 4.81
C VAL A 5 12.12 11.36 6.21
N GLN A 6 12.19 10.47 7.20
CA GLN A 6 12.50 10.86 8.58
C GLN A 6 13.85 11.56 8.70
N ALA A 7 14.91 11.00 8.13
CA ALA A 7 16.23 11.62 8.13
C ALA A 7 16.23 12.98 7.41
N GLY A 8 15.46 13.11 6.32
CA GLY A 8 15.27 14.38 5.63
C GLY A 8 14.59 15.45 6.49
N SER A 9 13.58 15.08 7.27
CA SER A 9 12.92 15.98 8.23
C SER A 9 13.91 16.45 9.31
N GLU A 10 14.68 15.54 9.90
CA GLU A 10 15.68 15.87 10.93
C GLU A 10 16.75 16.84 10.41
N VAL A 11 17.28 16.60 9.20
CA VAL A 11 18.27 17.50 8.57
C VAL A 11 17.64 18.85 8.22
N SER A 12 16.41 18.87 7.71
CA SER A 12 15.69 20.11 7.38
C SER A 12 15.48 21.00 8.60
N ALA A 13 15.16 20.40 9.76
CA ALA A 13 15.02 21.11 11.02
C ALA A 13 16.36 21.73 11.47
N LEU A 14 17.46 20.98 11.37
CA LEU A 14 18.81 21.49 11.69
C LEU A 14 19.26 22.63 10.77
N LEU A 15 18.82 22.62 9.51
CA LEU A 15 19.08 23.70 8.55
C LEU A 15 18.20 24.95 8.77
N GLY A 16 17.32 24.94 9.78
CA GLY A 16 16.44 26.07 10.10
C GLY A 16 15.34 26.32 9.06
N ARG A 17 15.00 25.32 8.25
CA ARG A 17 13.88 25.42 7.31
C ARG A 17 12.57 25.34 8.08
N MET A 18 11.58 26.16 7.72
CA MET A 18 10.25 26.05 8.30
C MET A 18 9.63 24.68 7.97
N PRO A 19 9.12 23.94 8.98
CA PRO A 19 8.47 22.66 8.74
C PRO A 19 7.15 22.86 7.99
N SER A 20 6.79 21.85 7.20
CA SER A 20 5.52 21.76 6.50
C SER A 20 4.50 20.94 7.31
N ALA A 21 3.48 20.39 6.65
CA ALA A 21 2.45 19.54 7.24
C ALA A 21 3.07 18.46 8.13
N VAL A 22 2.51 18.30 9.34
CA VAL A 22 2.87 17.24 10.31
C VAL A 22 4.35 17.24 10.72
N GLY A 23 5.09 18.33 10.46
CA GLY A 23 6.51 18.44 10.83
C GLY A 23 7.50 17.88 9.81
N TYR A 24 7.06 17.54 8.59
CA TYR A 24 7.96 17.12 7.52
C TYR A 24 8.68 18.29 6.86
N GLN A 25 9.77 17.99 6.16
CA GLN A 25 10.50 18.99 5.38
C GLN A 25 9.64 19.57 4.25
N PRO A 26 9.76 20.88 3.93
CA PRO A 26 9.00 21.48 2.82
C PRO A 26 9.40 20.93 1.45
N THR A 27 10.56 20.29 1.35
CA THR A 27 11.11 19.70 0.13
C THR A 27 10.75 18.21 -0.05
N LEU A 28 9.83 17.67 0.77
CA LEU A 28 9.52 16.24 0.83
C LEU A 28 9.18 15.65 -0.54
N SER A 29 8.25 16.26 -1.27
CA SER A 29 7.81 15.76 -2.58
C SER A 29 8.94 15.79 -3.61
N THR A 30 9.75 16.85 -3.63
CA THR A 30 10.86 16.98 -4.58
C THR A 30 11.98 15.99 -4.30
N GLU A 31 12.35 15.80 -3.02
CA GLU A 31 13.36 14.82 -2.62
C GLU A 31 12.89 13.39 -2.90
N MET A 32 11.62 13.09 -2.61
CA MET A 32 11.03 11.80 -2.92
C MET A 32 11.03 11.55 -4.44
N GLY A 33 10.55 12.50 -5.24
CA GLY A 33 10.54 12.36 -6.70
C GLY A 33 11.94 12.16 -7.28
N THR A 34 12.93 12.94 -6.82
CA THR A 34 14.32 12.80 -7.30
C THR A 34 14.89 11.39 -7.05
N LEU A 35 14.51 10.77 -5.93
CA LEU A 35 14.92 9.39 -5.63
C LEU A 35 14.12 8.36 -6.44
N GLN A 36 12.80 8.48 -6.46
CA GLN A 36 11.90 7.49 -7.07
C GLN A 36 12.01 7.46 -8.60
N GLU A 37 12.12 8.62 -9.26
CA GLU A 37 12.21 8.70 -10.73
C GLU A 37 13.49 8.07 -11.30
N ARG A 38 14.51 7.85 -10.45
CA ARG A 38 15.71 7.09 -10.84
C ARG A 38 15.48 5.59 -10.86
N ILE A 39 14.44 5.10 -10.19
CA ILE A 39 14.06 3.70 -10.10
C ILE A 39 13.01 3.44 -11.19
N THR A 40 13.49 3.21 -12.40
CA THR A 40 12.60 2.97 -13.54
C THR A 40 13.23 2.02 -14.55
N SER A 41 12.43 1.59 -15.52
CA SER A 41 12.89 0.81 -16.66
C SER A 41 13.39 1.72 -17.78
N THR A 42 14.57 1.41 -18.31
CA THR A 42 15.19 2.12 -19.44
C THR A 42 15.40 1.17 -20.61
N LYS A 43 15.78 1.71 -21.78
CA LYS A 43 16.14 0.88 -22.95
C LYS A 43 17.34 -0.04 -22.70
N LYS A 44 18.17 0.24 -21.69
CA LYS A 44 19.38 -0.54 -21.37
C LYS A 44 19.15 -1.63 -20.33
N GLY A 45 18.05 -1.56 -19.59
CA GLY A 45 17.76 -2.46 -18.48
C GLY A 45 16.72 -1.86 -17.54
N SER A 46 16.30 -2.64 -16.55
CA SER A 46 15.27 -2.27 -15.59
C SER A 46 15.78 -2.36 -14.15
N ILE A 47 15.22 -1.51 -13.29
CA ILE A 47 15.37 -1.60 -11.85
C ILE A 47 13.98 -1.78 -11.26
N THR A 48 13.75 -2.92 -10.62
CA THR A 48 12.54 -3.17 -9.83
C THR A 48 12.90 -3.01 -8.36
N SER A 49 12.21 -2.11 -7.66
CA SER A 49 12.48 -1.83 -6.25
C SER A 49 11.30 -2.29 -5.38
N ILE A 50 11.58 -3.11 -4.38
CA ILE A 50 10.63 -3.45 -3.32
C ILE A 50 10.92 -2.56 -2.13
N GLN A 51 9.97 -1.69 -1.78
CA GLN A 51 10.19 -0.66 -0.77
C GLN A 51 9.30 -0.88 0.44
N ALA A 52 9.91 -1.09 1.61
CA ALA A 52 9.19 -1.08 2.87
C ALA A 52 8.75 0.35 3.21
N VAL A 53 7.45 0.58 3.22
CA VAL A 53 6.80 1.80 3.69
C VAL A 53 6.27 1.53 5.09
N TYR A 54 6.79 2.27 6.07
CA TYR A 54 6.23 2.24 7.42
C TYR A 54 5.15 3.32 7.49
N VAL A 55 3.95 2.93 7.91
CA VAL A 55 2.82 3.85 8.09
C VAL A 55 2.78 4.24 9.57
N PRO A 56 3.07 5.50 9.92
CA PRO A 56 3.03 5.94 11.31
C PRO A 56 1.58 5.90 11.83
N ALA A 57 1.40 5.33 13.02
CA ALA A 57 0.10 5.22 13.70
C ALA A 57 -1.04 4.59 12.85
N ASP A 58 -0.70 3.77 11.85
CA ASP A 58 -1.65 3.18 10.89
C ASP A 58 -2.46 4.24 10.08
N ASP A 59 -1.97 5.48 9.99
CA ASP A 59 -2.60 6.57 9.24
C ASP A 59 -2.03 6.71 7.81
N LEU A 60 -2.81 6.27 6.82
CA LEU A 60 -2.47 6.37 5.40
C LEU A 60 -2.55 7.80 4.84
N THR A 61 -3.17 8.73 5.59
CA THR A 61 -3.30 10.13 5.18
C THR A 61 -2.09 10.98 5.57
N ASP A 62 -1.14 10.41 6.32
CA ASP A 62 0.12 11.08 6.64
C ASP A 62 0.88 11.48 5.34
N PRO A 63 1.49 12.67 5.28
CA PRO A 63 2.18 13.15 4.09
C PRO A 63 3.29 12.22 3.57
N ALA A 64 3.99 11.49 4.44
CA ALA A 64 5.08 10.61 4.04
C ALA A 64 4.61 9.38 3.23
N PRO A 65 3.67 8.54 3.72
CA PRO A 65 3.11 7.46 2.93
C PRO A 65 2.32 8.00 1.73
N ALA A 66 1.55 9.08 1.87
CA ALA A 66 0.78 9.66 0.76
C ALA A 66 1.67 10.06 -0.43
N THR A 67 2.79 10.75 -0.16
CA THR A 67 3.75 11.13 -1.21
C THR A 67 4.48 9.92 -1.79
N THR A 68 4.77 8.91 -0.95
CA THR A 68 5.43 7.69 -1.42
C THR A 68 4.51 6.89 -2.34
N PHE A 69 3.23 6.73 -1.99
CA PHE A 69 2.27 5.95 -2.77
C PHE A 69 2.03 6.51 -4.17
N ALA A 70 2.15 7.83 -4.34
CA ALA A 70 2.03 8.45 -5.65
C ALA A 70 3.09 7.98 -6.67
N HIS A 71 4.22 7.44 -6.21
CA HIS A 71 5.29 6.92 -7.05
C HIS A 71 5.32 5.38 -7.14
N LEU A 72 4.41 4.67 -6.48
CA LEU A 72 4.41 3.21 -6.46
C LEU A 72 3.43 2.63 -7.46
N ASP A 73 3.93 1.74 -8.34
CA ASP A 73 3.09 1.01 -9.30
C ASP A 73 2.23 -0.09 -8.65
N ALA A 74 2.66 -0.60 -7.50
CA ALA A 74 1.93 -1.60 -6.74
C ALA A 74 2.16 -1.42 -5.24
N THR A 75 1.11 -1.68 -4.48
CA THR A 75 1.14 -1.67 -3.02
C THR A 75 0.78 -3.06 -2.51
N THR A 76 1.62 -3.59 -1.62
CA THR A 76 1.36 -4.85 -0.92
C THR A 76 1.23 -4.53 0.56
N VAL A 77 0.00 -4.56 1.05
CA VAL A 77 -0.34 -4.23 2.43
C VAL A 77 -0.18 -5.48 3.29
N LEU A 78 0.54 -5.34 4.40
CA LEU A 78 0.72 -6.42 5.38
C LEU A 78 -0.18 -6.17 6.60
N SER A 79 -1.10 -7.09 6.88
CA SER A 79 -2.09 -6.94 7.94
C SER A 79 -1.70 -7.69 9.20
N ARG A 80 -1.71 -6.99 10.35
CA ARG A 80 -1.53 -7.61 11.67
C ARG A 80 -2.63 -8.63 11.97
N GLY A 81 -3.86 -8.37 11.53
CA GLY A 81 -5.00 -9.27 11.75
C GLY A 81 -4.82 -10.62 11.05
N LEU A 82 -4.26 -10.62 9.83
CA LEU A 82 -3.95 -11.86 9.10
C LEU A 82 -2.79 -12.64 9.74
N ALA A 83 -1.74 -11.93 10.19
CA ALA A 83 -0.63 -12.54 10.91
C ALA A 83 -1.08 -13.19 12.23
N ALA A 84 -1.98 -12.55 12.97
CA ALA A 84 -2.56 -13.08 14.21
C ALA A 84 -3.39 -14.37 13.98
N LYS A 85 -3.98 -14.53 12.79
CA LYS A 85 -4.66 -15.75 12.36
C LYS A 85 -3.70 -16.84 11.86
N GLY A 86 -2.39 -16.58 11.84
CA GLY A 86 -1.37 -17.54 11.37
C GLY A 86 -1.19 -17.62 9.86
N ILE A 87 -1.71 -16.65 9.09
CA ILE A 87 -1.59 -16.63 7.63
C ILE A 87 -0.28 -15.96 7.22
N TYR A 88 0.57 -16.69 6.50
CA TYR A 88 1.87 -16.20 6.01
C TYR A 88 2.07 -16.51 4.51
N PRO A 89 2.46 -15.52 3.68
CA PRO A 89 2.69 -14.12 4.04
C PRO A 89 1.38 -13.38 4.39
N ALA A 90 1.44 -12.47 5.35
CA ALA A 90 0.26 -11.77 5.89
C ALA A 90 -0.24 -10.62 4.97
N VAL A 91 -0.33 -10.89 3.67
CA VAL A 91 -0.74 -9.93 2.64
C VAL A 91 -2.26 -9.77 2.67
N ASP A 92 -2.74 -8.54 2.77
CA ASP A 92 -4.15 -8.23 2.61
C ASP A 92 -4.51 -8.11 1.12
N PRO A 93 -5.29 -9.04 0.55
CA PRO A 93 -5.60 -9.05 -0.88
C PRO A 93 -6.61 -7.97 -1.30
N LEU A 94 -7.37 -7.41 -0.37
CA LEU A 94 -8.37 -6.37 -0.65
C LEU A 94 -7.71 -4.99 -0.63
N ASP A 95 -6.85 -4.74 0.35
CA ASP A 95 -6.15 -3.45 0.49
C ASP A 95 -4.91 -3.34 -0.41
N SER A 96 -4.39 -4.47 -0.92
CA SER A 96 -3.28 -4.48 -1.89
C SER A 96 -3.75 -4.19 -3.32
N THR A 97 -3.05 -3.31 -4.01
CA THR A 97 -3.38 -2.87 -5.38
C THR A 97 -2.17 -2.89 -6.31
N SER A 98 -2.44 -2.91 -7.61
CA SER A 98 -1.40 -2.83 -8.64
C SER A 98 -1.96 -2.17 -9.88
N THR A 99 -1.24 -1.19 -10.43
CA THR A 99 -1.57 -0.55 -11.71
C THR A 99 -1.46 -1.54 -12.86
N MET A 100 -0.65 -2.60 -12.72
CA MET A 100 -0.49 -3.64 -13.74
C MET A 100 -1.65 -4.62 -13.81
N LEU A 101 -2.57 -4.63 -12.83
CA LEU A 101 -3.74 -5.52 -12.83
C LEU A 101 -4.82 -4.98 -13.77
N GLN A 102 -4.53 -4.99 -15.07
CA GLN A 102 -5.42 -4.57 -16.14
C GLN A 102 -5.48 -5.65 -17.22
N PRO A 103 -6.65 -5.91 -17.85
CA PRO A 103 -6.78 -6.93 -18.89
C PRO A 103 -5.77 -6.79 -20.04
N GLU A 104 -5.41 -5.55 -20.40
CA GLU A 104 -4.49 -5.22 -21.48
C GLU A 104 -3.04 -5.61 -21.15
N ILE A 105 -2.70 -5.70 -19.86
CA ILE A 105 -1.34 -6.01 -19.38
C ILE A 105 -1.22 -7.49 -19.03
N VAL A 106 -2.14 -8.02 -18.20
CA VAL A 106 -2.06 -9.41 -17.68
C VAL A 106 -2.91 -10.41 -18.45
N GLY A 107 -3.74 -9.95 -19.38
CA GLY A 107 -4.70 -10.77 -20.12
C GLY A 107 -6.02 -10.97 -19.38
N GLN A 108 -7.08 -11.18 -20.16
CA GLN A 108 -8.47 -11.29 -19.66
C GLN A 108 -8.63 -12.37 -18.58
N LYS A 109 -8.11 -13.59 -18.83
CA LYS A 109 -8.25 -14.72 -17.91
C LYS A 109 -7.64 -14.44 -16.52
N HIS A 110 -6.48 -13.79 -16.49
CA HIS A 110 -5.82 -13.45 -15.23
C HIS A 110 -6.61 -12.39 -14.49
N TYR A 111 -6.96 -11.29 -15.18
CA TYR A 111 -7.73 -10.21 -14.61
C TYR A 111 -9.07 -10.70 -14.01
N GLU A 112 -9.86 -11.45 -14.78
CA GLU A 112 -11.15 -12.00 -14.31
C GLU A 112 -10.98 -12.92 -13.11
N THR A 113 -9.96 -13.78 -13.11
CA THR A 113 -9.70 -14.67 -11.98
C THR A 113 -9.35 -13.88 -10.72
N ALA A 114 -8.50 -12.87 -10.83
CA ALA A 114 -8.15 -12.00 -9.71
C ALA A 114 -9.37 -11.22 -9.18
N GLN A 115 -10.20 -10.68 -10.07
CA GLN A 115 -11.41 -9.95 -9.69
C GLN A 115 -12.42 -10.83 -8.96
N ARG A 116 -12.66 -12.06 -9.44
CA ARG A 116 -13.55 -13.00 -8.75
C ARG A 116 -13.05 -13.32 -7.34
N VAL A 117 -11.74 -13.58 -7.18
CA VAL A 117 -11.15 -13.82 -5.85
C VAL A 117 -11.38 -12.63 -4.92
N LYS A 118 -11.16 -11.40 -5.41
CA LYS A 118 -11.42 -10.17 -4.63
C LYS A 118 -12.90 -10.05 -4.24
N GLN A 119 -13.83 -10.30 -5.17
CA GLN A 119 -15.26 -10.26 -4.89
C GLN A 119 -15.68 -11.28 -3.83
N THR A 120 -15.20 -12.52 -3.95
CA THR A 120 -15.48 -13.58 -2.96
C THR A 120 -14.96 -13.21 -1.58
N LEU A 121 -13.73 -12.66 -1.49
CA LEU A 121 -13.14 -12.23 -0.21
C LEU A 121 -13.86 -11.02 0.39
N GLN A 122 -14.29 -10.07 -0.44
CA GLN A 122 -15.08 -8.93 -0.01
C GLN A 122 -16.41 -9.39 0.58
N ARG A 123 -17.12 -10.30 -0.12
CA ARG A 123 -18.36 -10.89 0.37
C ARG A 123 -18.15 -11.63 1.69
N TYR A 124 -17.08 -12.43 1.78
CA TYR A 124 -16.73 -13.11 3.03
C TYR A 124 -16.53 -12.14 4.20
N LYS A 125 -15.88 -10.98 3.97
CA LYS A 125 -15.66 -9.96 4.99
C LYS A 125 -17.00 -9.34 5.47
N GLU A 126 -17.90 -9.01 4.54
CA GLU A 126 -19.25 -8.53 4.87
C GLU A 126 -20.05 -9.54 5.69
N LEU A 127 -19.98 -10.82 5.32
CA LEU A 127 -20.64 -11.88 6.06
C LEU A 127 -20.02 -12.06 7.45
N GLN A 128 -18.70 -11.89 7.60
CA GLN A 128 -18.03 -11.98 8.90
C GLN A 128 -18.57 -10.94 9.90
N ASP A 129 -18.89 -9.72 9.44
CA ASP A 129 -19.48 -8.68 10.26
C ASP A 129 -20.92 -9.03 10.68
N ILE A 130 -21.70 -9.64 9.77
CA ILE A 130 -23.05 -10.14 10.06
C ILE A 130 -22.99 -11.29 11.08
N ILE A 131 -22.10 -12.26 10.89
CA ILE A 131 -21.89 -13.40 11.79
C ILE A 131 -21.57 -12.91 13.21
N ALA A 132 -20.76 -11.87 13.34
CA ALA A 132 -20.39 -11.32 14.65
C ALA A 132 -21.59 -10.74 15.43
N ILE A 133 -22.67 -10.36 14.74
CA ILE A 133 -23.88 -9.78 15.35
C ILE A 133 -24.98 -10.84 15.54
N LEU A 134 -25.24 -11.65 14.51
CA LEU A 134 -26.42 -12.53 14.41
C LEU A 134 -26.11 -14.02 14.65
N GLY A 135 -24.85 -14.44 14.48
CA GLY A 135 -24.45 -15.85 14.49
C GLY A 135 -24.42 -16.47 13.09
N LEU A 136 -23.77 -17.64 12.97
CA LEU A 136 -23.59 -18.33 11.68
C LEU A 136 -24.88 -18.90 11.10
N ASP A 137 -25.83 -19.27 11.96
CA ASP A 137 -27.04 -20.00 11.60
C ASP A 137 -28.06 -19.14 10.82
N GLU A 138 -27.89 -17.82 10.82
CA GLU A 138 -28.75 -16.85 10.13
C GLU A 138 -28.30 -16.55 8.70
N LEU A 139 -27.22 -17.19 8.22
CA LEU A 139 -26.74 -17.02 6.85
C LEU A 139 -27.52 -17.92 5.86
N SER A 140 -27.76 -17.39 4.66
CA SER A 140 -28.27 -18.19 3.54
C SER A 140 -27.27 -19.27 3.11
N GLU A 141 -27.76 -20.35 2.51
CA GLU A 141 -26.92 -21.44 1.98
C GLU A 141 -26.08 -21.02 0.75
N GLU A 142 -26.45 -19.91 0.09
CA GLU A 142 -25.69 -19.25 -1.00
C GLU A 142 -24.79 -18.14 -0.46
#